data_AF-A0A1I4HNH8-F1
#
_entry.id   AF-A0A1I4HNH8-F1
#
_cell.length_a   1.000
_cell.length_b   1.000
_cell.length_c   1.000
_cell.angle_alpha   90.00
_cell.angle_beta   90.00
_cell.angle_gamma   90.00
#
_symmetry.space_group_name_H-M   'P 1'
#
loop_
_entity.id
_entity.type
_entity.pdbx_description
1 polymer ?
#
loop_
_entity_poly.entity_id
_entity_poly.type
_entity_poly.pdbx_seq_one_letter_code
_entity_poly.pdbx_strand_id
1 'polypeptide(L)'
;GDNGTLKDCSFANNHAKYGGAVDWNTDNGFLSDCSFVNNHAEYNGGAVDWFGAYGFLSACSFANNTANQSGNAIYVYSNTTNVSDCSFNIYRPKNSVVKFDNLIYYQENNYGVNYYENGNIIKSGNINDDSVTFYNLDNGKHNILMTYSKGGGNSFYNYININGYSYLSAGNVSMFYNDGTKYTIKLADHNGNPIANQNIQITIGNLKYNVKTDIRGYAILTIKQKVGKYNIIAKFDGNSEYNPNNLVSTLRILDSPITKNKNLKMYFRGGRFKVQIINANGKHVGAGKTVKFTIAGKTYSRKTDKNGYASLRILLKPKTYYITTQYGKFIKKNKITVKPVLTAKNIVVKKGKTIKFSAKLVNTKGKPRAKKTIRFKLKGKTYKVKTNKRGKAILKIRYLKKGNYKIYTQYGKSKIKNTIKIT
;
A
#
# COMPACT_ATOMS: atom_id res chain seq x y z
N GLY A 1 -12.53 -8.18 44.68
CA GLY A 1 -13.50 -8.74 45.64
C GLY A 1 -12.92 -10.03 46.14
N ASP A 2 -13.06 -10.33 47.43
CA ASP A 2 -12.44 -11.51 48.05
C ASP A 2 -12.76 -12.78 47.27
N ASN A 3 -11.80 -13.69 47.15
CA ASN A 3 -11.93 -14.91 46.35
C ASN A 3 -12.11 -14.65 44.83
N GLY A 4 -11.66 -13.49 44.35
CA GLY A 4 -11.70 -13.16 42.92
C GLY A 4 -10.85 -14.12 42.09
N THR A 5 -11.29 -14.44 40.87
CA THR A 5 -10.53 -15.24 39.92
C THR A 5 -10.36 -14.48 38.60
N LEU A 6 -9.12 -14.37 38.13
CA LEU A 6 -8.75 -13.85 36.81
C LEU A 6 -7.90 -14.90 36.10
N LYS A 7 -8.39 -15.42 34.98
CA LYS A 7 -7.70 -16.46 34.23
C LYS A 7 -7.84 -16.32 32.73
N ASP A 8 -6.93 -16.94 31.98
CA ASP A 8 -6.97 -17.04 30.51
C ASP A 8 -7.05 -15.67 29.81
N CYS A 9 -6.45 -14.63 30.41
CA CYS A 9 -6.53 -13.26 29.92
C CYS A 9 -5.22 -12.77 29.30
N SER A 10 -5.32 -11.78 28.41
CA SER A 10 -4.15 -11.15 27.77
C SER A 10 -4.22 -9.63 27.93
N PHE A 11 -3.19 -9.08 28.57
CA PHE A 11 -3.05 -7.66 28.88
C PHE A 11 -1.82 -7.11 28.17
N ALA A 12 -2.03 -6.23 27.19
CA ALA A 12 -0.94 -5.66 26.41
C ALA A 12 -1.00 -4.13 26.29
N ASN A 13 0.15 -3.47 26.49
CA ASN A 13 0.31 -2.02 26.36
C ASN A 13 -0.57 -1.19 27.31
N ASN A 14 -0.83 -1.70 28.52
CA ASN A 14 -1.56 -0.95 29.54
C ASN A 14 -0.61 -0.06 30.35
N HIS A 15 -1.16 1.04 30.88
CA HIS A 15 -0.42 2.02 31.67
C HIS A 15 -1.29 2.47 32.84
N ALA A 16 -0.77 2.33 34.06
CA ALA A 16 -1.47 2.69 35.29
C ALA A 16 -0.51 3.24 36.34
N LYS A 17 -1.04 3.70 37.48
CA LYS A 17 -0.21 4.12 38.63
C LYS A 17 0.42 2.94 39.35
N TYR A 18 -0.42 1.94 39.63
CA TYR A 18 -0.12 0.69 40.31
C TYR A 18 -0.60 -0.42 39.42
N GLY A 19 0.18 -1.49 39.26
CA GLY A 19 -0.27 -2.66 38.53
C GLY A 19 -0.59 -2.30 37.08
N GLY A 20 0.42 -2.16 36.23
CA GLY A 20 0.26 -1.60 34.88
C GLY A 20 -0.88 -2.21 34.07
N ALA A 21 -1.26 -3.46 34.37
CA ALA A 21 -2.48 -4.11 33.92
C ALA A 21 -3.47 -4.46 35.06
N VAL A 22 -3.00 -4.95 36.20
CA VAL A 22 -3.84 -5.46 37.29
C VAL A 22 -3.39 -4.91 38.63
N ASP A 23 -4.29 -4.25 39.33
CA ASP A 23 -4.15 -3.83 40.73
C ASP A 23 -5.12 -4.65 41.61
N TRP A 24 -4.57 -5.48 42.48
CA TRP A 24 -5.31 -6.50 43.23
C TRP A 24 -5.30 -6.25 44.75
N ASN A 25 -6.38 -5.68 45.26
CA ASN A 25 -6.49 -5.21 46.66
C ASN A 25 -7.22 -6.14 47.63
N THR A 26 -7.67 -7.32 47.21
CA THR A 26 -8.53 -8.20 48.03
C THR A 26 -7.94 -9.59 48.26
N ASP A 27 -8.29 -10.21 49.38
CA ASP A 27 -7.68 -11.46 49.84
C ASP A 27 -8.17 -12.70 49.06
N ASN A 28 -7.39 -13.78 49.14
CA ASN A 28 -7.67 -15.09 48.54
C ASN A 28 -7.87 -15.04 47.01
N GLY A 29 -7.21 -14.11 46.33
CA GLY A 29 -7.31 -13.96 44.88
C GLY A 29 -6.58 -15.04 44.10
N PHE A 30 -7.12 -15.42 42.95
CA PHE A 30 -6.50 -16.37 42.01
C PHE A 30 -6.27 -15.67 40.65
N LEU A 31 -5.01 -15.53 40.27
CA LEU A 31 -4.61 -15.01 38.96
C LEU A 31 -3.78 -16.07 38.25
N SER A 32 -4.34 -16.71 37.22
CA SER A 32 -3.66 -17.81 36.55
C SER A 32 -3.71 -17.73 35.03
N ASP A 33 -2.78 -18.38 34.33
CA ASP A 33 -2.87 -18.60 32.87
C ASP A 33 -3.02 -17.30 32.06
N CYS A 34 -2.48 -16.18 32.56
CA CYS A 34 -2.59 -14.87 31.94
C CYS A 34 -1.27 -14.43 31.27
N SER A 35 -1.39 -13.59 30.25
CA SER A 35 -0.25 -12.99 29.53
C SER A 35 -0.21 -11.47 29.74
N PHE A 36 0.96 -10.96 30.12
CA PHE A 36 1.21 -9.54 30.39
C PHE A 36 2.38 -9.07 29.53
N VAL A 37 2.09 -8.24 28.52
CA VAL A 37 3.08 -7.77 27.55
C VAL A 37 3.13 -6.24 27.51
N ASN A 38 4.31 -5.66 27.73
CA ASN A 38 4.54 -4.23 27.58
C ASN A 38 3.61 -3.35 28.44
N ASN A 39 3.30 -3.79 29.66
CA ASN A 39 2.55 -2.98 30.61
C ASN A 39 3.50 -2.11 31.44
N HIS A 40 3.02 -0.95 31.88
CA HIS A 40 3.82 -0.01 32.65
C HIS A 40 3.07 0.52 33.88
N ALA A 41 3.75 0.56 35.02
CA ALA A 41 3.27 1.21 36.23
C ALA A 41 4.13 2.42 36.61
N GLU A 42 3.51 3.54 36.98
CA GLU A 42 4.25 4.71 37.48
C GLU A 42 5.02 4.42 38.78
N TYR A 43 4.48 3.53 39.63
CA TYR A 43 5.05 3.19 40.93
C TYR A 43 5.50 1.73 40.97
N ASN A 44 4.58 0.81 41.27
CA ASN A 44 4.89 -0.58 41.57
C ASN A 44 4.15 -1.56 40.66
N GLY A 45 4.77 -2.72 40.43
CA GLY A 45 4.13 -3.83 39.73
C GLY A 45 3.87 -3.51 38.28
N GLY A 46 4.91 -3.57 37.44
CA GLY A 46 4.82 -3.10 36.05
C GLY A 46 3.71 -3.77 35.24
N ALA A 47 3.32 -4.98 35.62
CA ALA A 47 2.08 -5.62 35.18
C ALA A 47 1.07 -5.79 36.32
N VAL A 48 1.51 -6.37 37.44
CA VAL A 48 0.62 -6.75 38.55
C VAL A 48 1.12 -6.12 39.84
N ASP A 49 0.25 -5.38 40.50
CA ASP A 49 0.43 -4.91 41.87
C ASP A 49 -0.55 -5.65 42.77
N TRP A 50 -0.05 -6.38 43.76
CA TRP A 50 -0.83 -7.31 44.57
C TRP A 50 -0.76 -6.96 46.05
N PHE A 51 -1.84 -6.42 46.59
CA PHE A 51 -1.97 -6.06 48.00
C PHE A 51 -2.64 -7.14 48.86
N GLY A 52 -3.58 -7.91 48.29
CA GLY A 52 -4.33 -8.91 49.05
C GLY A 52 -3.48 -10.04 49.64
N ALA A 53 -3.92 -10.60 50.76
CA ALA A 53 -3.32 -11.75 51.43
C ALA A 53 -3.81 -13.10 50.86
N TYR A 54 -3.03 -14.16 51.10
CA TYR A 54 -3.34 -15.56 50.74
C TYR A 54 -3.68 -15.78 49.26
N GLY A 55 -3.14 -14.94 48.37
CA GLY A 55 -3.36 -15.02 46.94
C GLY A 55 -2.49 -16.06 46.24
N PHE A 56 -2.90 -16.45 45.04
CA PHE A 56 -2.15 -17.29 44.13
C PHE A 56 -2.04 -16.63 42.76
N LEU A 57 -0.80 -16.34 42.36
CA LEU A 57 -0.45 -15.89 41.03
C LEU A 57 0.37 -17.00 40.37
N SER A 58 -0.20 -17.70 39.39
CA SER A 58 0.48 -18.86 38.79
C SER A 58 0.33 -18.99 37.29
N ALA A 59 1.21 -19.76 36.66
CA ALA A 59 1.13 -20.08 35.22
C ALA A 59 1.02 -18.87 34.28
N CYS A 60 1.50 -17.69 34.72
CA CYS A 60 1.41 -16.45 33.94
C CYS A 60 2.69 -16.15 33.17
N SER A 61 2.58 -15.43 32.06
CA SER A 61 3.71 -14.99 31.25
C SER A 61 3.86 -13.48 31.29
N PHE A 62 5.07 -13.00 31.56
CA PHE A 62 5.44 -11.59 31.62
C PHE A 62 6.51 -11.27 30.58
N ALA A 63 6.33 -10.22 29.80
CA ALA A 63 7.30 -9.77 28.82
C ALA A 63 7.34 -8.24 28.74
N ASN A 64 8.53 -7.66 28.90
CA ASN A 64 8.75 -6.21 28.78
C ASN A 64 7.82 -5.34 29.66
N ASN A 65 7.43 -5.84 30.85
CA ASN A 65 6.67 -5.03 31.80
C ASN A 65 7.65 -4.17 32.60
N THR A 66 7.24 -2.95 32.94
CA THR A 66 8.13 -1.99 33.64
C THR A 66 7.44 -1.23 34.76
N ALA A 67 8.15 -0.99 35.85
CA ALA A 67 7.73 -0.12 36.95
C ALA A 67 8.86 0.86 37.30
N ASN A 68 8.56 2.08 37.74
CA ASN A 68 9.60 3.05 38.07
C ASN A 68 10.17 2.88 39.50
N GLN A 69 9.50 2.16 40.39
CA GLN A 69 9.95 1.97 41.78
C GLN A 69 10.31 0.52 42.10
N SER A 70 9.34 -0.40 42.14
CA SER A 70 9.59 -1.78 42.58
C SER A 70 8.73 -2.80 41.84
N GLY A 71 9.26 -4.02 41.69
CA GLY A 71 8.56 -5.10 40.99
C GLY A 71 8.34 -4.77 39.52
N ASN A 72 9.40 -4.86 38.71
CA ASN A 72 9.39 -4.48 37.30
C ASN A 72 8.28 -5.22 36.53
N ALA A 73 7.95 -6.45 36.94
CA ALA A 73 6.74 -7.13 36.49
C ALA A 73 5.68 -7.28 37.59
N ILE A 74 6.07 -7.79 38.77
CA ILE A 74 5.13 -8.11 39.85
C ILE A 74 5.60 -7.46 41.15
N TYR A 75 4.70 -6.74 41.80
CA TYR A 75 4.87 -6.30 43.18
C TYR A 75 3.86 -7.04 44.06
N VAL A 76 4.34 -7.55 45.19
CA VAL A 76 3.53 -8.24 46.19
C VAL A 76 3.73 -7.58 47.54
N TYR A 77 2.65 -7.08 48.13
CA TYR A 77 2.67 -6.48 49.45
C TYR A 77 2.76 -7.56 50.54
N SER A 78 1.77 -8.46 50.60
CA SER A 78 1.67 -9.49 51.64
C SER A 78 2.50 -10.74 51.34
N ASN A 79 3.30 -11.18 52.31
CA ASN A 79 4.13 -12.39 52.20
C ASN A 79 3.36 -13.70 51.93
N THR A 80 2.08 -13.72 52.30
CA THR A 80 1.20 -14.89 52.18
C THR A 80 0.80 -15.20 50.74
N THR A 81 0.99 -14.25 49.80
CA THR A 81 0.64 -14.42 48.39
C THR A 81 1.74 -15.13 47.61
N ASN A 82 1.39 -16.22 46.95
CA ASN A 82 2.34 -17.10 46.27
C ASN A 82 2.44 -16.78 44.78
N VAL A 83 3.67 -16.67 44.29
CA VAL A 83 3.98 -16.52 42.86
C VAL A 83 4.76 -17.75 42.40
N SER A 84 4.16 -18.58 41.56
CA SER A 84 4.80 -19.80 41.06
C SER A 84 4.44 -20.09 39.62
N ASP A 85 5.19 -20.96 38.96
CA ASP A 85 4.94 -21.44 37.60
C ASP A 85 4.83 -20.32 36.56
N CYS A 86 5.29 -19.12 36.88
CA CYS A 86 5.27 -17.99 35.97
C CYS A 86 6.52 -17.98 35.10
N SER A 87 6.41 -17.37 33.92
CA SER A 87 7.52 -17.20 32.99
C SER A 87 7.79 -15.71 32.73
N PHE A 88 9.05 -15.31 32.84
CA PHE A 88 9.54 -13.96 32.55
C PHE A 88 10.40 -14.00 31.31
N ASN A 89 9.95 -13.34 30.25
CA ASN A 89 10.63 -13.32 28.96
C ASN A 89 11.57 -12.12 28.90
N ILE A 90 12.87 -12.41 28.95
CA ILE A 90 13.93 -11.41 28.88
C ILE A 90 14.49 -11.40 27.47
N TYR A 91 14.55 -10.21 26.89
CA TYR A 91 15.04 -10.02 25.54
C TYR A 91 16.37 -9.28 25.54
N ARG A 92 17.35 -9.81 24.81
CA ARG A 92 18.68 -9.17 24.70
C ARG A 92 19.25 -9.20 23.28
N PRO A 93 20.19 -8.29 22.97
CA PRO A 93 21.07 -8.44 21.81
C PRO A 93 21.94 -9.70 21.90
N LYS A 94 22.48 -10.10 20.75
CA LYS A 94 23.54 -11.13 20.70
C LYS A 94 24.84 -10.58 21.31
N ASN A 95 25.60 -11.44 22.00
CA ASN A 95 26.88 -11.10 22.63
C ASN A 95 26.77 -9.98 23.68
N SER A 96 25.64 -9.92 24.40
CA SER A 96 25.46 -8.97 25.50
C SER A 96 25.15 -9.70 26.79
N VAL A 97 25.74 -9.23 27.88
CA VAL A 97 25.41 -9.64 29.25
C VAL A 97 23.90 -9.56 29.47
N VAL A 98 23.33 -10.58 30.09
CA VAL A 98 21.91 -10.58 30.46
C VAL A 98 21.78 -9.84 31.79
N LYS A 99 21.20 -8.64 31.74
CA LYS A 99 20.83 -7.88 32.94
C LYS A 99 19.36 -7.49 32.86
N PHE A 100 18.65 -7.69 33.95
CA PHE A 100 17.28 -7.20 34.12
C PHE A 100 17.08 -6.76 35.56
N ASP A 101 16.20 -5.77 35.73
CA ASP A 101 15.82 -5.28 37.05
C ASP A 101 14.84 -6.25 37.71
N ASN A 102 14.67 -6.07 39.01
CA ASN A 102 13.85 -6.91 39.87
C ASN A 102 12.51 -7.33 39.24
N LEU A 103 12.30 -8.62 38.97
CA LEU A 103 11.09 -9.12 38.30
C LEU A 103 9.90 -9.28 39.25
N ILE A 104 10.16 -9.81 40.45
CA ILE A 104 9.18 -10.04 41.51
C ILE A 104 9.71 -9.38 42.76
N TYR A 105 8.93 -8.47 43.32
CA TYR A 105 9.27 -7.78 44.55
C TYR A 105 8.28 -8.12 45.66
N TYR A 106 8.78 -8.53 46.83
CA TYR A 106 8.00 -8.78 48.05
C TYR A 106 8.27 -7.69 49.09
N GLN A 107 7.28 -6.87 49.41
CA GLN A 107 7.48 -5.72 50.33
C GLN A 107 7.85 -6.13 51.75
N GLU A 108 7.20 -7.16 52.28
CA GLU A 108 7.35 -7.52 53.69
C GLU A 108 8.49 -8.52 53.97
N ASN A 109 9.10 -9.15 52.96
CA ASN A 109 10.25 -10.06 53.13
C ASN A 109 11.16 -10.10 51.90
N ASN A 110 12.43 -10.39 52.15
CA ASN A 110 13.41 -10.65 51.10
C ASN A 110 13.89 -12.11 51.17
N TYR A 111 13.40 -12.96 50.27
CA TYR A 111 13.71 -14.38 50.23
C TYR A 111 15.00 -14.68 49.47
N GLY A 112 15.82 -15.60 49.99
CA GLY A 112 16.95 -16.14 49.23
C GLY A 112 16.48 -16.85 47.96
N VAL A 113 17.12 -16.57 46.84
CA VAL A 113 16.76 -17.10 45.51
C VAL A 113 17.98 -17.73 44.84
N ASN A 114 17.75 -18.86 44.18
CA ASN A 114 18.72 -19.55 43.33
C ASN A 114 18.21 -19.59 41.89
N TYR A 115 19.13 -19.42 40.95
CA TYR A 115 18.87 -19.49 39.51
C TYR A 115 19.62 -20.69 38.94
N TYR A 116 18.90 -21.57 38.25
CA TYR A 116 19.44 -22.80 37.70
C TYR A 116 19.36 -22.82 36.19
N GLU A 117 20.43 -23.29 35.55
CA GLU A 117 20.43 -23.66 34.14
C GLU A 117 20.91 -25.10 34.01
N ASN A 118 20.15 -25.93 33.30
CA ASN A 118 20.48 -27.35 33.11
C ASN A 118 20.76 -28.08 34.44
N GLY A 119 20.04 -27.72 35.50
CA GLY A 119 20.15 -28.31 36.84
C GLY A 119 21.28 -27.73 37.72
N ASN A 120 22.16 -26.87 37.19
CA ASN A 120 23.25 -26.27 37.96
C ASN A 120 22.89 -24.87 38.42
N ILE A 121 23.25 -24.50 39.66
CA ILE A 121 23.12 -23.12 40.13
C ILE A 121 24.10 -22.25 39.33
N ILE A 122 23.56 -21.28 38.60
CA ILE A 122 24.34 -20.30 37.85
C ILE A 122 24.46 -18.96 38.60
N LYS A 123 23.57 -18.71 39.56
CA LYS A 123 23.59 -17.52 40.42
C LYS A 123 22.71 -17.74 41.67
N SER A 124 23.09 -17.10 42.76
CA SER A 124 22.27 -16.94 43.97
C SER A 124 22.18 -15.47 44.35
N GLY A 125 21.14 -15.10 45.09
CA GLY A 125 20.93 -13.73 45.57
C GLY A 125 19.68 -13.67 46.43
N ASN A 126 19.02 -12.51 46.45
CA ASN A 126 17.73 -12.35 47.08
C ASN A 126 16.67 -11.88 46.07
N ILE A 127 15.42 -12.24 46.32
CA ILE A 127 14.30 -11.95 45.41
C ILE A 127 14.08 -10.45 45.21
N ASN A 128 14.38 -9.61 46.20
CA ASN A 128 14.26 -8.15 46.14
C ASN A 128 15.54 -7.45 45.67
N ASP A 129 16.58 -8.18 45.22
CA ASP A 129 17.77 -7.53 44.67
C ASP A 129 17.37 -6.62 43.49
N ASP A 130 17.94 -5.40 43.43
CA ASP A 130 17.56 -4.36 42.45
C ASP A 130 17.67 -4.86 41.00
N SER A 131 18.70 -5.67 40.73
CA SER A 131 18.91 -6.26 39.41
C SER A 131 19.64 -7.59 39.48
N VAL A 132 19.39 -8.42 38.49
CA VAL A 132 20.05 -9.71 38.31
C VAL A 132 20.88 -9.64 37.03
N THR A 133 22.14 -10.04 37.13
CA THR A 133 23.07 -10.13 36.00
C THR A 133 23.60 -11.54 35.87
N PHE A 134 23.42 -12.15 34.69
CA PHE A 134 24.01 -13.42 34.30
C PHE A 134 25.14 -13.19 33.29
N TYR A 135 26.27 -13.85 33.53
CA TYR A 135 27.42 -13.85 32.63
C TYR A 135 27.44 -15.14 31.80
N ASN A 136 28.05 -15.10 30.61
CA ASN A 136 28.19 -16.24 29.70
C ASN A 136 26.86 -16.79 29.13
N LEU A 137 25.76 -16.09 29.35
CA LEU A 137 24.47 -16.37 28.70
C LEU A 137 24.24 -15.43 27.51
N ASP A 138 25.33 -15.03 26.85
CA ASP A 138 25.36 -13.98 25.83
C ASP A 138 24.97 -14.49 24.43
N ASN A 139 24.79 -15.81 24.27
CA ASN A 139 24.40 -16.45 23.01
C ASN A 139 23.46 -17.64 23.24
N GLY A 140 22.45 -17.76 22.38
CA GLY A 140 21.45 -18.81 22.41
C GLY A 140 20.22 -18.44 23.23
N LYS A 141 19.23 -19.32 23.20
CA LYS A 141 18.08 -19.28 24.09
C LYS A 141 18.40 -20.02 25.37
N HIS A 142 18.01 -19.43 26.49
CA HIS A 142 18.21 -20.02 27.81
C HIS A 142 16.89 -20.07 28.55
N ASN A 143 16.67 -21.15 29.31
CA ASN A 143 15.57 -21.28 30.24
C ASN A 143 16.16 -21.46 31.63
N ILE A 144 15.97 -20.44 32.47
CA ILE A 144 16.54 -20.37 33.81
C ILE A 144 15.42 -20.64 34.81
N LEU A 145 15.58 -21.66 35.62
CA LEU A 145 14.67 -21.93 36.74
C LEU A 145 15.06 -21.04 37.92
N MET A 146 14.18 -20.14 38.32
CA MET A 146 14.27 -19.32 39.53
C MET A 146 13.56 -20.04 40.67
N THR A 147 14.25 -20.30 41.77
CA THR A 147 13.67 -20.94 42.96
C THR A 147 13.89 -20.13 44.23
N TYR A 148 12.87 -20.03 45.06
CA TYR A 148 12.97 -19.39 46.37
C TYR A 148 12.03 -20.07 47.37
N SER A 149 12.36 -20.00 48.67
CA SER A 149 11.54 -20.57 49.74
C SER A 149 11.09 -19.48 50.71
N LYS A 150 9.85 -19.59 51.19
CA LYS A 150 9.26 -18.66 52.16
C LYS A 150 9.22 -19.21 53.59
N GLY A 151 10.00 -20.25 53.88
CA GLY A 151 9.92 -20.99 55.14
C GLY A 151 8.81 -22.06 55.14
N GLY A 152 8.81 -22.93 56.16
CA GLY A 152 7.81 -24.00 56.30
C GLY A 152 7.94 -25.17 55.30
N GLY A 153 9.07 -25.28 54.60
CA GLY A 153 9.34 -26.38 53.65
C GLY A 153 8.84 -26.17 52.22
N ASN A 154 8.12 -25.07 51.94
CA ASN A 154 7.59 -24.78 50.61
C ASN A 154 8.63 -24.04 49.73
N SER A 155 8.84 -24.54 48.52
CA SER A 155 9.66 -23.91 47.48
C SER A 155 8.78 -23.49 46.31
N PHE A 156 9.04 -22.29 45.79
CA PHE A 156 8.33 -21.70 44.65
C PHE A 156 9.27 -21.66 43.45
N TYR A 157 8.71 -21.92 42.28
CA TYR A 157 9.45 -22.12 41.03
C TYR A 157 8.92 -21.14 40.00
N ASN A 158 9.79 -20.42 39.31
CA ASN A 158 9.43 -19.58 38.17
C ASN A 158 10.50 -19.74 37.09
N TYR A 159 10.19 -19.36 35.87
CA TYR A 159 11.05 -19.55 34.71
C TYR A 159 11.44 -18.20 34.12
N ILE A 160 12.71 -18.03 33.78
CA ILE A 160 13.20 -16.86 33.07
C ILE A 160 13.68 -17.33 31.70
N ASN A 161 12.95 -16.93 30.66
CA ASN A 161 13.22 -17.29 29.28
C ASN A 161 14.02 -16.18 28.61
N ILE A 162 15.30 -16.41 28.38
CA ILE A 162 16.20 -15.44 27.73
C ILE A 162 16.21 -15.72 26.23
N ASN A 163 15.82 -14.73 25.43
CA ASN A 163 15.73 -14.84 23.98
C ASN A 163 16.35 -13.62 23.28
N GLY A 164 16.89 -13.82 22.08
CA GLY A 164 17.17 -12.72 21.16
C GLY A 164 15.86 -12.08 20.69
N TYR A 165 15.70 -10.77 20.89
CA TYR A 165 14.58 -10.06 20.26
C TYR A 165 14.83 -9.94 18.77
N SER A 166 13.81 -10.15 17.94
CA SER A 166 13.87 -9.73 16.54
C SER A 166 12.58 -9.06 16.12
N TYR A 167 12.71 -8.09 15.22
CA TYR A 167 11.57 -7.47 14.58
C TYR A 167 11.79 -7.28 13.09
N LEU A 168 10.72 -7.46 12.33
CA LEU A 168 10.66 -7.10 10.92
C LEU A 168 10.11 -5.68 10.78
N SER A 169 10.73 -4.89 9.90
CA SER A 169 10.21 -3.59 9.48
C SER A 169 10.25 -3.44 7.97
N ALA A 170 9.16 -2.92 7.41
CA ALA A 170 9.02 -2.65 6.00
C ALA A 170 7.94 -1.60 5.77
N GLY A 171 8.04 -0.87 4.65
CA GLY A 171 7.04 0.11 4.24
C GLY A 171 5.99 -0.49 3.30
N ASN A 172 4.79 0.09 3.30
CA ASN A 172 3.79 -0.14 2.27
C ASN A 172 4.33 0.22 0.88
N VAL A 173 3.96 -0.55 -0.14
CA VAL A 173 4.42 -0.35 -1.52
C VAL A 173 3.28 0.12 -2.42
N SER A 174 3.51 1.21 -3.13
CA SER A 174 2.67 1.64 -4.24
C SER A 174 3.54 1.77 -5.49
N MET A 175 3.16 1.08 -6.57
CA MET A 175 3.95 1.03 -7.79
C MET A 175 3.06 0.99 -9.05
N PHE A 176 3.68 1.21 -10.20
CA PHE A 176 3.11 0.84 -11.49
C PHE A 176 3.60 -0.53 -11.93
N TYR A 177 2.78 -1.22 -12.72
CA TYR A 177 3.10 -2.55 -13.23
C TYR A 177 4.42 -2.52 -14.02
N ASN A 178 5.34 -3.42 -13.66
CA ASN A 178 6.70 -3.51 -14.21
C ASN A 178 7.51 -2.20 -14.14
N ASP A 179 7.30 -1.37 -13.12
CA ASP A 179 8.06 -0.13 -12.96
C ASP A 179 9.49 -0.33 -12.41
N GLY A 180 9.78 -1.50 -11.84
CA GLY A 180 11.08 -1.86 -11.28
C GLY A 180 11.18 -1.66 -9.76
N THR A 181 10.11 -1.17 -9.12
CA THR A 181 10.00 -1.08 -7.66
C THR A 181 10.18 -2.46 -7.03
N LYS A 182 10.94 -2.50 -5.94
CA LYS A 182 11.19 -3.69 -5.13
C LYS A 182 10.59 -3.52 -3.75
N TYR A 183 10.25 -4.62 -3.10
CA TYR A 183 9.89 -4.63 -1.68
C TYR A 183 11.14 -4.87 -0.84
N THR A 184 11.36 -4.03 0.17
CA THR A 184 12.56 -4.08 1.03
C THR A 184 12.11 -4.23 2.48
N ILE A 185 12.69 -5.20 3.17
CA ILE A 185 12.39 -5.57 4.56
C ILE A 185 13.69 -5.49 5.34
N LYS A 186 13.67 -4.94 6.54
CA LYS A 186 14.78 -5.01 7.50
C LYS A 186 14.42 -5.97 8.63
N LEU A 187 15.31 -6.89 8.94
CA LEU A 187 15.31 -7.69 10.17
C LEU A 187 16.38 -7.14 11.11
N ALA A 188 15.99 -6.80 12.33
CA ALA A 188 16.88 -6.26 13.34
C ALA A 188 16.53 -6.77 14.75
N ASP A 189 17.48 -6.66 15.69
CA ASP A 189 17.23 -6.89 17.11
C ASP A 189 16.54 -5.68 17.78
N HIS A 190 16.17 -5.77 19.06
CA HIS A 190 15.47 -4.67 19.76
C HIS A 190 16.24 -3.34 19.75
N ASN A 191 17.57 -3.39 19.67
CA ASN A 191 18.44 -2.21 19.65
C ASN A 191 18.66 -1.67 18.22
N GLY A 192 18.03 -2.29 17.22
CA GLY A 192 18.11 -1.89 15.81
C GLY A 192 19.32 -2.45 15.07
N ASN A 193 20.12 -3.33 15.70
CA ASN A 193 21.26 -3.98 15.07
C ASN A 193 20.79 -4.97 14.00
N PRO A 194 21.49 -5.06 12.86
CA PRO A 194 21.05 -5.89 11.74
C PRO A 194 21.22 -7.39 12.03
N ILE A 195 20.20 -8.18 11.68
CA ILE A 195 20.28 -9.65 11.74
C ILE A 195 20.45 -10.20 10.31
N ALA A 196 21.69 -10.55 9.97
CA ALA A 196 22.11 -10.95 8.63
C ALA A 196 21.90 -12.44 8.30
N ASN A 197 21.87 -12.76 7.01
CA ASN A 197 21.81 -14.12 6.44
C ASN A 197 20.61 -14.96 6.93
N GLN A 198 19.50 -14.32 7.29
CA GLN A 198 18.28 -15.00 7.73
C GLN A 198 17.30 -15.16 6.58
N ASN A 199 16.65 -16.33 6.52
CA ASN A 199 15.58 -16.57 5.57
C ASN A 199 14.31 -15.83 6.02
N ILE A 200 13.77 -14.99 5.15
CA ILE A 200 12.47 -14.34 5.29
C ILE A 200 11.53 -14.93 4.24
N GLN A 201 10.45 -15.54 4.71
CA GLN A 201 9.36 -15.97 3.84
C GLN A 201 8.42 -14.79 3.58
N ILE A 202 8.20 -14.46 2.32
CA ILE A 202 7.29 -13.40 1.89
C ILE A 202 6.15 -14.01 1.10
N THR A 203 4.91 -13.75 1.51
CA THR A 203 3.70 -14.15 0.81
C THR A 203 2.98 -12.94 0.26
N ILE A 204 2.65 -12.95 -1.04
CA ILE A 204 1.88 -11.89 -1.71
C ILE A 204 0.80 -12.54 -2.59
N GLY A 205 -0.45 -12.47 -2.13
CA GLY A 205 -1.53 -13.28 -2.70
C GLY A 205 -1.20 -14.77 -2.54
N ASN A 206 -1.23 -15.52 -3.64
CA ASN A 206 -0.96 -16.97 -3.62
C ASN A 206 0.53 -17.32 -3.82
N LEU A 207 1.39 -16.32 -4.04
CA LEU A 207 2.81 -16.56 -4.32
C LEU A 207 3.62 -16.42 -3.03
N LYS A 208 4.50 -17.40 -2.80
CA LYS A 208 5.46 -17.43 -1.69
C LYS A 208 6.89 -17.27 -2.25
N TYR A 209 7.70 -16.51 -1.53
CA TYR A 209 9.10 -16.24 -1.88
C TYR A 209 9.94 -16.42 -0.63
N ASN A 210 11.13 -17.01 -0.79
CA ASN A 210 12.14 -17.02 0.27
C ASN A 210 13.29 -16.12 -0.17
N VAL A 211 13.61 -15.12 0.65
CA VAL A 211 14.72 -14.19 0.43
C VAL A 211 15.60 -14.17 1.67
N LYS A 212 16.88 -13.85 1.51
CA LYS A 212 17.82 -13.75 2.63
C LYS A 212 18.12 -12.28 2.97
N THR A 213 18.32 -12.00 4.25
CA THR A 213 18.84 -10.70 4.69
C THR A 213 20.33 -10.56 4.34
N ASP A 214 20.73 -9.38 3.87
CA ASP A 214 22.12 -9.02 3.64
C ASP A 214 22.85 -8.73 4.98
N ILE A 215 24.13 -8.36 4.91
CA ILE A 215 24.93 -8.02 6.11
C ILE A 215 24.38 -6.85 6.92
N ARG A 216 23.54 -6.01 6.31
CA ARG A 216 22.86 -4.88 6.96
C ARG A 216 21.43 -5.23 7.38
N GLY A 217 21.06 -6.51 7.35
CA GLY A 217 19.76 -7.00 7.76
C GLY A 217 18.64 -6.80 6.73
N TYR A 218 18.96 -6.39 5.49
CA TYR A 218 17.95 -6.12 4.47
C TYR A 218 17.68 -7.31 3.57
N ALA A 219 16.42 -7.68 3.41
CA ALA A 219 15.96 -8.62 2.39
C ALA A 219 15.17 -7.87 1.31
N ILE A 220 15.49 -8.13 0.03
CA ILE A 220 14.91 -7.41 -1.11
C ILE A 220 14.20 -8.38 -2.06
N LEU A 221 12.92 -8.13 -2.31
CA LEU A 221 12.09 -8.90 -3.24
C LEU A 221 11.72 -8.08 -4.48
N THR A 222 11.98 -8.66 -5.66
CA THR A 222 11.42 -8.16 -6.92
C THR A 222 9.95 -8.59 -7.03
N ILE A 223 9.04 -7.62 -7.16
CA ILE A 223 7.60 -7.86 -7.20
C ILE A 223 7.19 -8.36 -8.60
N LYS A 224 6.47 -9.48 -8.65
CA LYS A 224 6.01 -10.13 -9.91
C LYS A 224 4.49 -10.14 -10.08
N GLN A 225 3.76 -9.57 -9.11
CA GLN A 225 2.30 -9.57 -9.09
C GLN A 225 1.72 -8.72 -10.23
N LYS A 226 0.56 -9.15 -10.72
CA LYS A 226 -0.24 -8.39 -11.69
C LYS A 226 -0.84 -7.15 -11.02
N VAL A 227 -1.45 -6.28 -11.83
CA VAL A 227 -2.20 -5.11 -11.37
C VAL A 227 -3.25 -5.54 -10.33
N GLY A 228 -3.28 -4.86 -9.19
CA GLY A 228 -4.14 -5.24 -8.08
C GLY A 228 -3.75 -4.61 -6.76
N LYS A 229 -4.49 -5.01 -5.71
CA LYS A 229 -4.19 -4.70 -4.31
C LYS A 229 -3.92 -6.01 -3.58
N TYR A 230 -2.89 -6.04 -2.76
CA TYR A 230 -2.46 -7.24 -2.02
C TYR A 230 -2.03 -6.86 -0.62
N ASN A 231 -2.11 -7.82 0.29
CA ASN A 231 -1.30 -7.81 1.50
C ASN A 231 0.02 -8.53 1.20
N ILE A 232 1.11 -8.02 1.77
CA ILE A 232 2.40 -8.68 1.84
C ILE A 232 2.56 -9.16 3.27
N ILE A 233 2.72 -10.46 3.46
CA ILE A 233 3.03 -11.07 4.75
C ILE A 233 4.48 -11.48 4.73
N ALA A 234 5.33 -10.83 5.52
CA ALA A 234 6.70 -11.24 5.76
C ALA A 234 6.77 -12.02 7.06
N LYS A 235 7.44 -13.17 7.04
CA LYS A 235 7.61 -14.05 8.19
C LYS A 235 9.08 -14.41 8.36
N PHE A 236 9.56 -14.23 9.57
CA PHE A 236 10.80 -14.81 10.07
C PHE A 236 10.40 -15.91 11.06
N ASP A 237 10.84 -17.14 10.80
CA ASP A 237 10.48 -18.29 11.67
C ASP A 237 11.28 -18.32 12.98
N GLY A 238 12.20 -17.37 13.18
CA GLY A 238 13.14 -17.41 14.29
C GLY A 238 14.30 -18.35 14.02
N ASN A 239 15.19 -18.48 14.99
CA ASN A 239 16.25 -19.47 15.02
C ASN A 239 16.63 -19.78 16.48
N SER A 240 17.78 -20.41 16.69
CA SER A 240 18.29 -20.76 18.03
C SER A 240 18.62 -19.55 18.90
N GLU A 241 18.73 -18.34 18.33
CA GLU A 241 18.98 -17.09 19.04
C GLU A 241 17.68 -16.26 19.15
N TYR A 242 17.04 -16.02 18.01
CA TYR A 242 15.97 -15.05 17.87
C TYR A 242 14.59 -15.68 17.80
N ASN A 243 13.60 -15.01 18.36
CA ASN A 243 12.20 -15.43 18.27
C ASN A 243 11.58 -15.16 16.88
N PRO A 244 10.57 -15.95 16.48
CA PRO A 244 9.82 -15.71 15.25
C PRO A 244 9.13 -14.34 15.28
N ASN A 245 8.99 -13.74 14.10
CA ASN A 245 8.32 -12.46 13.93
C ASN A 245 7.55 -12.44 12.60
N ASN A 246 6.43 -11.71 12.57
CA ASN A 246 5.66 -11.48 11.35
C ASN A 246 5.36 -9.99 11.16
N LEU A 247 5.21 -9.59 9.90
CA LEU A 247 4.85 -8.23 9.51
C LEU A 247 3.88 -8.28 8.33
N VAL A 248 2.82 -7.48 8.43
CA VAL A 248 1.88 -7.25 7.32
C VAL A 248 2.08 -5.86 6.75
N SER A 249 2.32 -5.78 5.45
CA SER A 249 2.36 -4.54 4.66
C SER A 249 1.34 -4.59 3.52
N THR A 250 1.03 -3.46 2.91
CA THR A 250 0.14 -3.37 1.76
C THR A 250 0.91 -3.14 0.47
N LEU A 251 0.41 -3.71 -0.62
CA LEU A 251 0.93 -3.54 -1.98
C LEU A 251 -0.18 -3.09 -2.92
N ARG A 252 0.05 -1.97 -3.62
CA ARG A 252 -0.86 -1.46 -4.64
C ARG A 252 -0.14 -1.31 -5.97
N ILE A 253 -0.58 -2.06 -6.96
CA ILE A 253 -0.02 -2.05 -8.31
C ILE A 253 -1.05 -1.45 -9.26
N LEU A 254 -0.71 -0.31 -9.85
CA LEU A 254 -1.50 0.33 -10.90
C LEU A 254 -0.97 -0.04 -12.29
N ASP A 255 -1.85 -0.20 -13.27
CA ASP A 255 -1.46 -0.58 -14.64
C ASP A 255 -0.51 0.45 -15.30
N SER A 256 -0.81 1.74 -15.17
CA SER A 256 -0.03 2.79 -15.83
C SER A 256 -0.25 4.16 -15.18
N PRO A 257 0.77 5.06 -15.21
CA PRO A 257 0.56 6.47 -14.86
C PRO A 257 -0.33 7.21 -15.86
N ILE A 258 -0.47 6.70 -17.09
CA ILE A 258 -1.32 7.30 -18.12
C ILE A 258 -2.75 6.81 -17.92
N THR A 259 -3.60 7.70 -17.42
CA THR A 259 -5.00 7.39 -17.12
C THR A 259 -5.95 8.34 -17.86
N LYS A 260 -7.27 8.07 -17.77
CA LYS A 260 -8.34 8.85 -18.42
C LYS A 260 -8.14 9.05 -19.94
N ASN A 261 -7.37 8.18 -20.57
CA ASN A 261 -7.06 8.17 -22.00
C ASN A 261 -8.17 7.41 -22.76
N LYS A 262 -9.32 8.04 -22.95
CA LYS A 262 -10.42 7.42 -23.71
C LYS A 262 -10.22 7.62 -25.21
N ASN A 263 -10.67 6.65 -26.02
CA ASN A 263 -10.79 6.83 -27.48
C ASN A 263 -11.61 8.08 -27.80
N LEU A 264 -11.24 8.81 -28.85
CA LEU A 264 -11.85 10.10 -29.20
C LEU A 264 -12.57 10.04 -30.54
N LYS A 265 -13.84 10.42 -30.56
CA LYS A 265 -14.62 10.64 -31.78
C LYS A 265 -14.95 12.13 -31.88
N MET A 266 -14.44 12.80 -32.91
CA MET A 266 -14.56 14.25 -33.05
C MET A 266 -14.86 14.64 -34.49
N TYR A 267 -15.46 15.81 -34.69
CA TYR A 267 -15.53 16.42 -36.01
C TYR A 267 -14.25 17.21 -36.32
N PHE A 268 -13.91 17.31 -37.61
CA PHE A 268 -12.70 17.97 -38.09
C PHE A 268 -12.47 19.34 -37.43
N ARG A 269 -11.27 19.54 -36.88
CA ARG A 269 -10.82 20.73 -36.12
C ARG A 269 -11.54 21.01 -34.79
N GLY A 270 -12.34 20.07 -34.29
CA GLY A 270 -13.22 20.28 -33.14
C GLY A 270 -12.76 19.76 -31.77
N GLY A 271 -11.68 18.99 -31.70
CA GLY A 271 -11.36 18.19 -30.51
C GLY A 271 -9.91 18.27 -30.07
N ARG A 272 -9.73 18.02 -28.77
CA ARG A 272 -8.43 17.78 -28.14
C ARG A 272 -8.45 16.35 -27.59
N PHE A 273 -7.37 15.61 -27.80
CA PHE A 273 -7.10 14.39 -27.05
C PHE A 273 -6.46 14.79 -25.73
N LYS A 274 -6.89 14.17 -24.62
CA LYS A 274 -6.37 14.45 -23.28
C LYS A 274 -6.15 13.17 -22.50
N VAL A 275 -5.14 13.18 -21.64
CA VAL A 275 -4.82 12.12 -20.68
C VAL A 275 -4.52 12.76 -19.34
N GLN A 276 -4.74 12.04 -18.24
CA GLN A 276 -4.30 12.46 -16.91
C GLN A 276 -3.11 11.61 -16.48
N ILE A 277 -2.07 12.25 -15.94
CA ILE A 277 -0.90 11.56 -15.40
C ILE A 277 -1.02 11.51 -13.87
N ILE A 278 -0.86 10.32 -13.31
CA ILE A 278 -0.87 10.06 -11.87
C ILE A 278 0.48 9.53 -11.38
N ASN A 279 0.74 9.65 -10.09
CA ASN A 279 1.83 8.97 -9.39
C ASN A 279 1.39 7.57 -8.93
N ALA A 280 2.32 6.79 -8.39
CA ALA A 280 2.04 5.43 -7.95
C ALA A 280 1.03 5.37 -6.78
N ASN A 281 0.85 6.46 -6.04
CA ASN A 281 -0.18 6.66 -5.00
C ASN A 281 -1.55 7.07 -5.56
N GLY A 282 -1.67 7.20 -6.89
CA GLY A 282 -2.95 7.44 -7.58
C GLY A 282 -3.36 8.90 -7.63
N LYS A 283 -2.55 9.80 -7.07
CA LYS A 283 -2.77 11.25 -7.12
C LYS A 283 -2.19 11.81 -8.41
N HIS A 284 -2.79 12.88 -8.93
CA HIS A 284 -2.27 13.52 -10.13
C HIS A 284 -0.90 14.17 -9.89
N VAL A 285 -0.03 14.16 -10.91
CA VAL A 285 1.35 14.67 -10.80
C VAL A 285 1.49 16.20 -10.82
N GLY A 286 0.37 16.92 -10.92
CA GLY A 286 0.36 18.39 -11.01
C GLY A 286 0.90 18.91 -12.35
N ALA A 287 1.27 20.19 -12.37
CA ALA A 287 1.68 20.89 -13.60
C ALA A 287 3.12 20.59 -14.00
N GLY A 288 3.42 20.76 -15.29
CA GLY A 288 4.80 20.83 -15.79
C GLY A 288 5.43 19.50 -16.21
N LYS A 289 4.80 18.34 -15.97
CA LYS A 289 5.34 17.03 -16.38
C LYS A 289 5.18 16.81 -17.88
N THR A 290 6.23 16.36 -18.55
CA THR A 290 6.26 16.20 -20.02
C THR A 290 5.63 14.88 -20.46
N VAL A 291 4.68 14.94 -21.38
CA VAL A 291 4.01 13.82 -22.04
C VAL A 291 4.22 13.92 -23.54
N LYS A 292 4.60 12.82 -24.19
CA LYS A 292 4.79 12.75 -25.64
C LYS A 292 3.58 12.10 -26.30
N PHE A 293 3.02 12.76 -27.32
CA PHE A 293 1.93 12.23 -28.15
C PHE A 293 2.42 12.00 -29.57
N THR A 294 2.33 10.78 -30.09
CA THR A 294 2.68 10.43 -31.47
C THR A 294 1.44 10.07 -32.25
N ILE A 295 1.16 10.80 -33.33
CA ILE A 295 0.00 10.55 -34.20
C ILE A 295 0.35 10.90 -35.64
N ALA A 296 -0.01 10.02 -36.59
CA ALA A 296 0.31 10.17 -38.01
C ALA A 296 1.81 10.43 -38.27
N GLY A 297 2.68 9.67 -37.60
CA GLY A 297 4.14 9.76 -37.74
C GLY A 297 4.81 10.96 -37.06
N LYS A 298 4.03 11.91 -36.50
CA LYS A 298 4.58 13.11 -35.83
C LYS A 298 4.41 13.04 -34.32
N THR A 299 5.47 13.39 -33.60
CA THR A 299 5.52 13.45 -32.13
C THR A 299 5.36 14.88 -31.62
N TYR A 300 4.59 15.05 -30.55
CA TYR A 300 4.30 16.34 -29.91
C TYR A 300 4.54 16.23 -28.39
N SER A 301 5.43 17.04 -27.85
CA SER A 301 5.64 17.16 -26.40
C SER A 301 4.66 18.17 -25.79
N ARG A 302 3.98 17.79 -24.70
CA ARG A 302 3.04 18.64 -23.96
C ARG A 302 3.28 18.51 -22.47
N LYS A 303 3.13 19.61 -21.74
CA LYS A 303 3.22 19.61 -20.27
C LYS A 303 1.83 19.37 -19.66
N THR A 304 1.79 18.76 -18.48
CA THR A 304 0.58 18.64 -17.68
C THR A 304 0.15 19.99 -17.10
N ASP A 305 -1.15 20.18 -16.89
CA ASP A 305 -1.72 21.29 -16.12
C ASP A 305 -1.75 20.99 -14.61
N LYS A 306 -2.26 21.91 -13.79
CA LYS A 306 -2.35 21.77 -12.31
C LYS A 306 -3.09 20.51 -11.85
N ASN A 307 -3.98 19.97 -12.69
CA ASN A 307 -4.76 18.76 -12.41
C ASN A 307 -4.11 17.50 -13.02
N GLY A 308 -2.87 17.60 -13.53
CA GLY A 308 -2.14 16.51 -14.16
C GLY A 308 -2.58 16.17 -15.58
N TYR A 309 -3.40 17.00 -16.25
CA TYR A 309 -3.82 16.70 -17.62
C TYR A 309 -2.83 17.23 -18.66
N ALA A 310 -2.42 16.37 -19.59
CA ALA A 310 -1.76 16.77 -20.82
C ALA A 310 -2.74 16.66 -21.99
N SER A 311 -2.72 17.63 -22.91
CA SER A 311 -3.66 17.62 -24.05
C SER A 311 -3.05 18.06 -25.38
N LEU A 312 -3.47 17.37 -26.45
CA LEU A 312 -3.09 17.66 -27.82
C LEU A 312 -4.31 18.03 -28.67
N ARG A 313 -4.27 19.20 -29.30
CA ARG A 313 -5.28 19.60 -30.29
C ARG A 313 -5.09 18.81 -31.59
N ILE A 314 -6.16 18.17 -32.07
CA ILE A 314 -6.11 17.35 -33.28
C ILE A 314 -6.62 18.13 -34.49
N LEU A 315 -5.74 18.35 -35.48
CA LEU A 315 -6.01 19.12 -36.70
C LEU A 315 -6.00 18.26 -37.98
N LEU A 316 -5.87 16.94 -37.84
CA LEU A 316 -5.74 15.99 -38.94
C LEU A 316 -7.04 15.87 -39.76
N LYS A 317 -6.91 15.56 -41.05
CA LYS A 317 -8.03 15.39 -41.99
C LYS A 317 -8.97 14.26 -41.54
N PRO A 318 -10.25 14.25 -41.97
CA PRO A 318 -11.18 13.16 -41.65
C PRO A 318 -10.63 11.78 -42.04
N LYS A 319 -10.38 10.96 -41.03
CA LYS A 319 -9.91 9.57 -41.09
C LYS A 319 -9.92 9.01 -39.66
N THR A 320 -9.76 7.71 -39.53
CA THR A 320 -9.33 7.07 -38.28
C THR A 320 -7.81 7.12 -38.16
N TYR A 321 -7.31 7.53 -36.99
CA TYR A 321 -5.90 7.52 -36.62
C TYR A 321 -5.72 6.74 -35.31
N TYR A 322 -4.50 6.30 -35.05
CA TYR A 322 -4.08 5.85 -33.73
C TYR A 322 -3.09 6.86 -33.17
N ILE A 323 -3.34 7.28 -31.93
CA ILE A 323 -2.42 8.11 -31.15
C ILE A 323 -1.74 7.24 -30.11
N THR A 324 -0.44 7.37 -29.99
CA THR A 324 0.37 6.78 -28.93
C THR A 324 0.72 7.88 -27.93
N THR A 325 0.50 7.61 -26.65
CA THR A 325 0.91 8.48 -25.54
C THR A 325 2.06 7.80 -24.81
N GLN A 326 3.14 8.53 -24.58
CA GLN A 326 4.30 8.06 -23.83
C GLN A 326 4.57 8.99 -22.63
N TYR A 327 4.81 8.37 -21.47
CA TYR A 327 5.26 9.03 -20.24
C TYR A 327 6.31 8.15 -19.57
N GLY A 328 7.58 8.58 -19.58
CA GLY A 328 8.70 7.71 -19.24
C GLY A 328 8.74 6.47 -20.14
N LYS A 329 8.78 5.29 -19.52
CA LYS A 329 8.69 3.99 -20.21
C LYS A 329 7.27 3.53 -20.52
N PHE A 330 6.25 4.19 -19.99
CA PHE A 330 4.86 3.76 -20.15
C PHE A 330 4.29 4.27 -21.47
N ILE A 331 3.63 3.37 -22.20
CA ILE A 331 3.06 3.65 -23.51
C ILE A 331 1.61 3.17 -23.55
N LYS A 332 0.69 4.04 -24.02
CA LYS A 332 -0.72 3.70 -24.27
C LYS A 332 -1.15 4.13 -25.68
N LYS A 333 -1.94 3.29 -26.35
CA LYS A 333 -2.46 3.54 -27.69
C LYS A 333 -3.97 3.77 -27.64
N ASN A 334 -4.46 4.79 -28.35
CA ASN A 334 -5.87 5.12 -28.43
C ASN A 334 -6.30 5.40 -29.88
N LYS A 335 -7.57 5.08 -30.18
CA LYS A 335 -8.20 5.33 -31.47
C LYS A 335 -8.80 6.73 -31.52
N ILE A 336 -8.48 7.48 -32.57
CA ILE A 336 -8.99 8.83 -32.85
C ILE A 336 -9.75 8.82 -34.17
N THR A 337 -11.07 8.99 -34.10
CA THR A 337 -11.95 9.03 -35.28
C THR A 337 -12.31 10.48 -35.59
N VAL A 338 -11.76 11.01 -36.68
CA VAL A 338 -12.07 12.36 -37.17
C VAL A 338 -13.17 12.29 -38.23
N LYS A 339 -14.37 12.77 -37.89
CA LYS A 339 -15.50 12.89 -38.82
C LYS A 339 -15.41 14.16 -39.67
N PRO A 340 -15.87 14.12 -40.94
CA PRO A 340 -15.98 15.31 -41.76
C PRO A 340 -17.07 16.26 -41.23
N VAL A 341 -16.83 17.57 -41.30
CA VAL A 341 -17.85 18.60 -41.07
C VAL A 341 -18.67 18.92 -42.31
N LEU A 342 -18.14 18.57 -43.49
CA LEU A 342 -18.75 18.78 -44.80
C LEU A 342 -18.91 17.41 -45.47
N THR A 343 -20.13 17.03 -45.79
CA THR A 343 -20.45 15.74 -46.42
C THR A 343 -21.35 15.94 -47.64
N ALA A 344 -21.18 15.09 -48.65
CA ALA A 344 -22.08 14.97 -49.79
C ALA A 344 -22.02 13.53 -50.31
N LYS A 345 -23.08 13.09 -50.98
CA LYS A 345 -23.16 11.77 -51.61
C LYS A 345 -22.90 11.90 -53.11
N ASN A 346 -22.34 10.85 -53.71
CA ASN A 346 -22.37 10.70 -55.16
C ASN A 346 -23.83 10.55 -55.59
N ILE A 347 -24.17 11.04 -56.78
CA ILE A 347 -25.53 10.94 -57.32
C ILE A 347 -25.53 10.32 -58.72
N VAL A 348 -26.53 9.51 -58.98
CA VAL A 348 -26.87 8.97 -60.31
C VAL A 348 -28.30 9.42 -60.60
N VAL A 349 -28.51 10.15 -61.69
CA VAL A 349 -29.81 10.74 -62.03
C VAL A 349 -30.04 10.72 -63.53
N LYS A 350 -31.29 10.54 -63.96
CA LYS A 350 -31.68 10.64 -65.38
C LYS A 350 -31.50 12.07 -65.91
N LYS A 351 -31.20 12.21 -67.21
CA LYS A 351 -31.16 13.52 -67.87
C LYS A 351 -32.46 14.29 -67.62
N GLY A 352 -32.34 15.54 -67.19
CA GLY A 352 -33.47 16.42 -66.93
C GLY A 352 -33.10 17.89 -67.05
N LYS A 353 -34.11 18.77 -67.10
CA LYS A 353 -33.92 20.22 -67.23
C LYS A 353 -33.08 20.81 -66.10
N THR A 354 -33.25 20.32 -64.87
CA THR A 354 -32.48 20.75 -63.68
C THR A 354 -32.15 19.57 -62.78
N ILE A 355 -30.89 19.45 -62.39
CA ILE A 355 -30.36 18.46 -61.44
C ILE A 355 -30.00 19.14 -60.12
N LYS A 356 -30.23 18.47 -58.98
CA LYS A 356 -29.91 18.99 -57.64
C LYS A 356 -28.75 18.20 -57.04
N PHE A 357 -27.65 18.87 -56.70
CA PHE A 357 -26.56 18.30 -55.91
C PHE A 357 -26.55 18.94 -54.51
N SER A 358 -26.53 18.13 -53.45
CA SER A 358 -26.63 18.61 -52.07
C SER A 358 -25.40 18.27 -51.25
N ALA A 359 -24.86 19.25 -50.54
CA ALA A 359 -23.88 19.06 -49.48
C ALA A 359 -24.45 19.46 -48.12
N LYS A 360 -24.10 18.73 -47.06
CA LYS A 360 -24.48 19.01 -45.66
C LYS A 360 -23.26 19.52 -44.90
N LEU A 361 -23.46 20.63 -44.18
CA LEU A 361 -22.47 21.24 -43.30
C LEU A 361 -22.95 21.16 -41.84
N VAL A 362 -22.08 20.65 -40.98
CA VAL A 362 -22.25 20.63 -39.53
C VAL A 362 -21.13 21.39 -38.83
N ASN A 363 -21.33 21.78 -37.58
CA ASN A 363 -20.29 22.34 -36.73
C ASN A 363 -19.44 21.24 -36.08
N THR A 364 -18.51 21.62 -35.22
CA THR A 364 -17.62 20.69 -34.50
C THR A 364 -18.34 19.81 -33.47
N LYS A 365 -19.59 20.13 -33.14
CA LYS A 365 -20.50 19.34 -32.28
C LYS A 365 -21.49 18.49 -33.10
N GLY A 366 -21.40 18.50 -34.44
CA GLY A 366 -22.32 17.77 -35.31
C GLY A 366 -23.66 18.46 -35.58
N LYS A 367 -23.90 19.66 -35.02
CA LYS A 367 -25.14 20.42 -35.26
C LYS A 367 -25.10 21.09 -36.64
N PRO A 368 -26.20 21.13 -37.40
CA PRO A 368 -26.24 21.80 -38.71
C PRO A 368 -25.83 23.28 -38.64
N ARG A 369 -25.18 23.78 -39.69
CA ARG A 369 -24.85 25.22 -39.80
C ARG A 369 -25.64 25.88 -40.92
N ALA A 370 -26.56 26.76 -40.58
CA ALA A 370 -27.35 27.54 -41.53
C ALA A 370 -26.61 28.81 -42.01
N LYS A 371 -27.05 29.35 -43.15
CA LYS A 371 -26.60 30.61 -43.77
C LYS A 371 -25.08 30.66 -44.03
N LYS A 372 -24.41 29.52 -44.14
CA LYS A 372 -22.98 29.43 -44.47
C LYS A 372 -22.77 29.13 -45.95
N THR A 373 -21.84 29.84 -46.58
CA THR A 373 -21.56 29.72 -48.01
C THR A 373 -20.66 28.51 -48.28
N ILE A 374 -21.15 27.57 -49.07
CA ILE A 374 -20.42 26.43 -49.62
C ILE A 374 -20.01 26.76 -51.06
N ARG A 375 -18.76 26.43 -51.42
CA ARG A 375 -18.27 26.54 -52.80
C ARG A 375 -18.33 25.18 -53.48
N PHE A 376 -18.98 25.11 -54.63
CA PHE A 376 -18.99 23.95 -55.53
C PHE A 376 -18.21 24.30 -56.79
N LYS A 377 -17.25 23.46 -57.20
CA LYS A 377 -16.55 23.58 -58.49
C LYS A 377 -16.94 22.41 -59.38
N LEU A 378 -17.49 22.72 -60.56
CA LEU A 378 -17.97 21.76 -61.56
C LEU A 378 -17.63 22.30 -62.95
N LYS A 379 -16.97 21.49 -63.79
CA LYS A 379 -16.52 21.89 -65.15
C LYS A 379 -15.79 23.25 -65.19
N GLY A 380 -14.83 23.46 -64.29
CA GLY A 380 -14.09 24.72 -64.19
C GLY A 380 -14.83 25.87 -63.50
N LYS A 381 -16.17 25.91 -63.57
CA LYS A 381 -17.00 26.96 -62.94
C LYS A 381 -17.17 26.76 -61.44
N THR A 382 -17.23 27.87 -60.69
CA THR A 382 -17.42 27.88 -59.24
C THR A 382 -18.76 28.50 -58.86
N TYR A 383 -19.53 27.79 -58.04
CA TYR A 383 -20.84 28.20 -57.54
C TYR A 383 -20.79 28.40 -56.03
N LYS A 384 -21.37 29.50 -55.54
CA LYS A 384 -21.48 29.83 -54.11
C LYS A 384 -22.93 29.63 -53.67
N VAL A 385 -23.19 28.71 -52.74
CA VAL A 385 -24.56 28.40 -52.27
C VAL A 385 -24.61 28.45 -50.75
N LYS A 386 -25.58 29.15 -50.19
CA LYS A 386 -25.80 29.23 -48.74
C LYS A 386 -26.52 27.97 -48.22
N THR A 387 -26.15 27.50 -47.04
CA THR A 387 -26.84 26.40 -46.36
C THR A 387 -28.18 26.84 -45.76
N ASN A 388 -29.18 25.97 -45.81
CA ASN A 388 -30.48 26.18 -45.16
C ASN A 388 -30.44 25.88 -43.65
N LYS A 389 -31.58 26.01 -42.95
CA LYS A 389 -31.73 25.69 -41.50
C LYS A 389 -31.26 24.27 -41.14
N ARG A 390 -31.39 23.31 -42.06
CA ARG A 390 -30.92 21.91 -41.91
C ARG A 390 -29.44 21.72 -42.28
N GLY A 391 -28.71 22.81 -42.52
CA GLY A 391 -27.30 22.79 -42.91
C GLY A 391 -27.02 22.29 -44.33
N LYS A 392 -28.05 22.18 -45.18
CA LYS A 392 -27.89 21.70 -46.57
C LYS A 392 -27.72 22.88 -47.52
N ALA A 393 -26.69 22.84 -48.35
CA ALA A 393 -26.54 23.71 -49.53
C ALA A 393 -26.89 22.88 -50.77
N ILE A 394 -27.85 23.37 -51.56
CA ILE A 394 -28.38 22.65 -52.73
C ILE A 394 -28.01 23.44 -53.99
N LEU A 395 -27.11 22.90 -54.79
CA LEU A 395 -26.75 23.43 -56.11
C LEU A 395 -27.75 22.93 -57.15
N LYS A 396 -28.43 23.85 -57.85
CA LYS A 396 -29.24 23.56 -59.03
C LYS A 396 -28.37 23.68 -60.28
N ILE A 397 -28.27 22.61 -61.06
CA ILE A 397 -27.44 22.52 -62.28
C ILE A 397 -28.40 22.36 -63.47
N ARG A 398 -28.36 23.27 -64.43
CA ARG A 398 -29.23 23.24 -65.62
C ARG A 398 -28.51 22.61 -66.81
N TYR A 399 -29.26 21.87 -67.62
CA TYR A 399 -28.84 21.34 -68.94
C TYR A 399 -27.51 20.57 -68.96
N LEU A 400 -27.23 19.78 -67.92
CA LEU A 400 -26.03 18.94 -67.89
C LEU A 400 -26.20 17.75 -68.87
N LYS A 401 -25.31 17.63 -69.87
CA LYS A 401 -25.32 16.52 -70.85
C LYS A 401 -25.10 15.16 -70.14
N LYS A 402 -25.50 14.05 -70.78
CA LYS A 402 -25.19 12.70 -70.30
C LYS A 402 -23.67 12.54 -70.08
N GLY A 403 -23.28 11.78 -69.07
CA GLY A 403 -21.87 11.55 -68.74
C GLY A 403 -21.55 11.58 -67.24
N ASN A 404 -20.26 11.43 -66.94
CA ASN A 404 -19.73 11.35 -65.57
C ASN A 404 -18.93 12.61 -65.22
N TYR A 405 -19.36 13.32 -64.18
CA TYR A 405 -18.75 14.59 -63.77
C TYR A 405 -18.18 14.52 -62.36
N LYS A 406 -16.98 15.08 -62.17
CA LYS A 406 -16.39 15.32 -60.86
C LYS A 406 -16.86 16.67 -60.33
N ILE A 407 -17.39 16.69 -59.11
CA ILE A 407 -17.74 17.91 -58.39
C ILE A 407 -16.89 18.03 -57.12
N TYR A 408 -16.29 19.20 -56.93
CA TYR A 408 -15.48 19.51 -55.75
C TYR A 408 -16.27 20.46 -54.85
N THR A 409 -16.48 20.08 -53.59
CA THR A 409 -17.21 20.90 -52.62
C THR A 409 -16.25 21.35 -51.53
N GLN A 410 -16.27 22.64 -51.20
CA GLN A 410 -15.37 23.25 -50.21
C GLN A 410 -16.11 24.15 -49.22
N TYR A 411 -15.70 24.03 -47.96
CA TYR A 411 -15.99 24.98 -46.89
C TYR A 411 -14.75 25.18 -46.01
N GLY A 412 -14.17 26.37 -46.04
CA GLY A 412 -12.90 26.65 -45.36
C GLY A 412 -11.80 25.67 -45.79
N LYS A 413 -11.22 24.95 -44.81
CA LYS A 413 -10.20 23.91 -45.03
C LYS A 413 -10.79 22.53 -45.35
N SER A 414 -12.10 22.33 -45.23
CA SER A 414 -12.76 21.07 -45.60
C SER A 414 -13.03 21.05 -47.09
N LYS A 415 -12.49 20.04 -47.76
CA LYS A 415 -12.66 19.78 -49.19
C LYS A 415 -13.12 18.33 -49.37
N ILE A 416 -14.14 18.12 -50.19
CA ILE A 416 -14.62 16.78 -50.57
C ILE A 416 -14.79 16.72 -52.09
N LYS A 417 -14.67 15.51 -52.64
CA LYS A 417 -14.84 15.22 -54.06
C LYS A 417 -15.92 14.16 -54.19
N ASN A 418 -16.87 14.40 -55.09
CA ASN A 418 -17.96 13.50 -55.38
C ASN A 418 -18.17 13.39 -56.90
N THR A 419 -19.00 12.42 -57.30
CA THR A 419 -19.38 12.19 -58.70
C THR A 419 -20.87 12.47 -58.93
N ILE A 420 -21.16 12.97 -60.11
CA ILE A 420 -22.51 13.14 -60.66
C ILE A 420 -22.55 12.34 -61.98
N LYS A 421 -23.35 11.27 -62.05
CA LYS A 421 -23.57 10.47 -63.25
C LYS A 421 -24.95 10.78 -63.83
N ILE A 422 -24.97 11.19 -65.09
CA ILE A 422 -26.21 11.50 -65.84
C ILE A 422 -26.47 10.37 -66.84
N THR A 423 -27.58 9.65 -66.64
CA THR A 423 -28.03 8.53 -67.49
C THR A 423 -29.07 8.93 -68.52
#